data_AF-A0A522A366-F1
#
_entry.id   AF-A0A522A366-F1
#
_cell.length_a   1.000
_cell.length_b   1.000
_cell.length_c   1.000
_cell.angle_alpha   90.00
_cell.angle_beta   90.00
_cell.angle_gamma   90.00
#
_symmetry.space_group_name_H-M   'P 1'
#
loop_
_entity.id
_entity.type
_entity.pdbx_description
1 polymer ?
#
loop_
_entity_poly.entity_id
_entity_poly.type
_entity_poly.pdbx_seq_one_letter_code
_entity_poly.pdbx_strand_id
1 'polypeptide(L)'
;MRGIVQYEVFVLDEGRWTLCARFPGAQREDAVKEASSTESTTGRPTKVVRDTYFPDTNRNEEITTYISPKGRALQAMVSRRKALTTVTRRDKEPYSQSAKRGTAPQRPARSHRASRAETTIRIVVAIGASVLFATVVTALVSSIFSQLTTLMSAMPAGAATTVMAVTYLVVFLFTFPRAFRSRSRVHQLLLEMWESSGKPVAPQRPKEKAQRRRTADGFRPWDVIRSEVNPPIPPVLEPPTPPTPQPIPTPPASVPVPVQEALPPAKPPEPVPAAKTQPPEAEKPKTAESAPVSATATRDWTLERIILRRFTLDVVMPAMTRSHRDDPVTRRGVAIILSGAVQGLGDTAAVDAAATTTLLTEALTQMGNKPATIDLFLASYATHIAAPNAQPLLAAGKVAIKRYAEGKSDLEQILVDALAVWRFPNMARTLQPQVSVYLLTEGRVPADKGVDEDEEAPAVDVALHDATARMAILERGGEIIPHHGGPGIFARFTDEPTAVAAADAIRVGVATIGGPPVAAVVIKRTHPLYEDDNTLRAHEQARARLDLATTDETLRDDPPFESSNPAPTAAAPAPGATAPAASPPPRSP
;
A
#
# COMPACT_ATOMS: atom_id res chain seq x y z
N MET A 1 0.00 19.06 -19.29
CA MET A 1 -0.20 17.94 -18.35
C MET A 1 -1.66 17.94 -17.96
N ARG A 2 -2.44 16.96 -18.43
CA ARG A 2 -3.87 16.83 -18.10
C ARG A 2 -3.99 15.75 -17.03
N GLY A 3 -4.29 16.14 -15.80
CA GLY A 3 -4.65 15.18 -14.75
C GLY A 3 -6.10 14.73 -14.91
N ILE A 4 -6.38 13.47 -14.58
CA ILE A 4 -7.73 12.94 -14.45
C ILE A 4 -8.28 13.49 -13.13
N VAL A 5 -9.42 14.19 -13.19
CA VAL A 5 -10.03 14.84 -12.02
C VAL A 5 -11.34 14.14 -11.66
N GLN A 6 -11.51 13.85 -10.38
CA GLN A 6 -12.73 13.31 -9.79
C GLN A 6 -13.09 14.10 -8.53
N TYR A 7 -14.37 14.16 -8.18
CA TYR A 7 -14.86 14.72 -6.92
C TYR A 7 -15.48 13.62 -6.07
N GLU A 8 -15.14 13.60 -4.80
CA GLU A 8 -15.63 12.65 -3.81
C GLU A 8 -16.38 13.38 -2.71
N VAL A 9 -17.62 12.98 -2.45
CA VAL A 9 -18.47 13.52 -1.39
C VAL A 9 -18.36 12.62 -0.17
N PHE A 10 -17.95 13.20 0.96
CA PHE A 10 -17.83 12.50 2.23
C PHE A 10 -18.86 13.02 3.24
N VAL A 11 -19.36 12.10 4.07
CA VAL A 11 -20.23 12.39 5.24
C VAL A 11 -19.46 12.02 6.50
N LEU A 12 -19.57 12.83 7.56
CA LEU A 12 -18.99 12.51 8.86
C LEU A 12 -20.00 11.67 9.64
N ASP A 13 -19.70 10.37 9.77
CA ASP A 13 -20.50 9.42 10.53
C ASP A 13 -19.67 8.83 11.67
N GLU A 14 -20.22 8.83 12.89
CA GLU A 14 -19.56 8.33 14.10
C GLU A 14 -18.11 8.84 14.31
N GLY A 15 -17.84 10.08 13.89
CA GLY A 15 -16.51 10.69 13.97
C GLY A 15 -15.52 10.29 12.87
N ARG A 16 -15.95 9.51 11.88
CA ARG A 16 -15.15 9.12 10.70
C ARG A 16 -15.77 9.67 9.42
N TRP A 17 -14.94 10.14 8.49
CA TRP A 17 -15.40 10.51 7.15
C TRP A 17 -15.62 9.24 6.32
N THR A 18 -16.85 9.02 5.86
CA THR A 18 -17.26 7.93 4.98
C THR A 18 -17.59 8.48 3.60
N LEU A 19 -17.18 7.76 2.54
CA LEU A 19 -17.46 8.14 1.16
C LEU A 19 -18.94 7.88 0.86
N CYS A 20 -19.64 8.88 0.33
CA CYS A 20 -21.06 8.83 0.01
C CYS A 20 -21.29 8.74 -1.50
N ALA A 21 -20.60 9.55 -2.30
CA ALA A 21 -20.78 9.61 -3.75
C ALA A 21 -19.51 10.07 -4.48
N ARG A 22 -19.41 9.73 -5.76
CA ARG A 22 -18.31 10.09 -6.66
C ARG A 22 -18.85 10.75 -7.91
N PHE A 23 -18.17 11.81 -8.37
CA PHE A 23 -18.56 12.60 -9.52
C PHE A 23 -17.34 12.81 -10.44
N PRO A 24 -17.51 12.73 -11.77
CA PRO A 24 -16.45 13.05 -12.72
C PRO A 24 -16.05 14.54 -12.63
N GLY A 25 -14.86 14.87 -13.14
CA GLY A 25 -14.28 16.22 -13.05
C GLY A 25 -15.14 17.35 -13.64
N ALA A 26 -16.06 17.05 -14.55
CA ALA A 26 -17.00 18.02 -15.11
C ALA A 26 -18.16 18.36 -14.16
N GLN A 27 -18.49 17.48 -13.20
CA GLN A 27 -19.67 17.57 -12.33
C GLN A 27 -19.34 18.12 -10.94
N ARG A 28 -18.45 19.11 -10.88
CA ARG A 28 -18.07 19.76 -9.60
C ARG A 28 -19.29 20.32 -8.86
N GLU A 29 -20.18 20.97 -9.60
CA GLU A 29 -21.35 21.65 -9.02
C GLU A 29 -22.35 20.65 -8.45
N ASP A 30 -22.55 19.52 -9.14
CA ASP A 30 -23.44 18.46 -8.69
C ASP A 30 -22.90 17.78 -7.44
N ALA A 31 -21.58 17.56 -7.34
CA ALA A 31 -20.95 17.06 -6.13
C ALA A 31 -21.17 17.99 -4.91
N VAL A 32 -21.15 19.31 -5.13
CA VAL A 32 -21.40 20.29 -4.05
C VAL A 32 -22.89 20.34 -3.68
N LYS A 33 -23.79 20.29 -4.67
CA LYS A 33 -25.24 20.21 -4.44
C LYS A 33 -25.60 18.95 -3.66
N GLU A 34 -25.05 17.80 -4.04
CA GLU A 34 -25.24 16.53 -3.34
C GLU A 34 -24.73 16.64 -1.90
N ALA A 35 -23.52 17.13 -1.67
CA ALA A 35 -22.99 17.31 -0.33
C ALA A 35 -23.88 18.20 0.56
N SER A 36 -24.45 19.26 -0.01
CA SER A 36 -25.38 20.17 0.67
C SER A 36 -26.75 19.53 0.94
N SER A 37 -27.25 18.74 -0.01
CA SER A 37 -28.50 17.98 0.12
C SER A 37 -28.37 16.91 1.21
N THR A 38 -27.28 16.15 1.18
CA THR A 38 -27.00 15.10 2.16
C THR A 38 -26.85 15.66 3.57
N GLU A 39 -26.20 16.81 3.76
CA GLU A 39 -26.16 17.47 5.07
C GLU A 39 -27.55 17.90 5.55
N SER A 40 -28.37 18.44 4.65
CA SER A 40 -29.72 18.93 4.97
C SER A 40 -30.64 17.77 5.38
N THR A 41 -30.55 16.64 4.67
CA THR A 41 -31.37 15.44 4.90
C THR A 41 -30.90 14.64 6.10
N THR A 42 -29.60 14.34 6.21
CA THR A 42 -29.06 13.48 7.28
C THR A 42 -28.74 14.24 8.56
N GLY A 43 -28.64 15.57 8.48
CA GLY A 43 -28.16 16.40 9.56
C GLY A 43 -26.65 16.28 9.85
N ARG A 44 -25.91 15.44 9.11
CA ARG A 44 -24.49 15.14 9.36
C ARG A 44 -23.56 16.06 8.55
N PRO A 45 -22.39 16.43 9.08
CA PRO A 45 -21.42 17.24 8.34
C PRO A 45 -20.93 16.55 7.06
N THR A 46 -20.85 17.29 5.96
CA THR A 46 -20.33 16.80 4.68
C THR A 46 -19.12 17.61 4.18
N LYS A 47 -18.31 17.03 3.30
CA LYS A 47 -17.24 17.72 2.57
C LYS A 47 -17.08 17.13 1.17
N VAL A 48 -16.58 17.94 0.23
CA VAL A 48 -16.22 17.48 -1.11
C VAL A 48 -14.71 17.60 -1.29
N VAL A 49 -14.07 16.50 -1.67
CA VAL A 49 -12.64 16.43 -1.99
C VAL A 49 -12.50 16.28 -3.49
N ARG A 50 -11.65 17.11 -4.09
CA ARG A 50 -11.20 16.96 -5.48
C ARG A 50 -9.97 16.07 -5.46
N ASP A 51 -10.03 14.97 -6.18
CA ASP A 51 -8.93 14.06 -6.41
C ASP A 51 -8.37 14.28 -7.82
N THR A 52 -7.07 14.54 -7.96
CA THR A 52 -6.42 14.77 -9.26
C THR A 52 -5.27 13.80 -9.45
N TYR A 53 -5.49 12.82 -10.32
CA TYR A 53 -4.48 11.84 -10.69
C TYR A 53 -3.69 12.28 -11.93
N PHE A 54 -2.37 12.33 -11.82
CA PHE A 54 -1.45 12.69 -12.90
C PHE A 54 -0.78 11.43 -13.46
N PRO A 55 -1.30 10.83 -14.55
CA PRO A 55 -0.79 9.54 -15.06
C PRO A 55 0.69 9.62 -15.44
N ASP A 56 1.13 10.74 -16.00
CA ASP A 56 2.52 10.98 -16.41
C ASP A 56 3.53 10.88 -15.25
N THR A 57 3.09 11.12 -14.01
CA THR A 57 3.97 11.17 -12.84
C THR A 57 3.61 10.17 -11.76
N ASN A 58 2.52 9.41 -11.95
CA ASN A 58 1.90 8.55 -10.95
C ASN A 58 1.72 9.27 -9.59
N ARG A 59 1.27 10.53 -9.64
CA ARG A 59 1.03 11.35 -8.44
C ARG A 59 -0.45 11.61 -8.29
N ASN A 60 -0.91 11.59 -7.04
CA ASN A 60 -2.26 12.01 -6.69
C ASN A 60 -2.23 13.30 -5.85
N GLU A 61 -3.16 14.20 -6.11
CA GLU A 61 -3.35 15.45 -5.38
C GLU A 61 -4.81 15.58 -4.91
N GLU A 62 -4.99 15.50 -3.59
CA GLU A 62 -6.28 15.68 -2.93
C GLU A 62 -6.46 17.11 -2.42
N ILE A 63 -7.52 17.80 -2.83
CA ILE A 63 -7.85 19.16 -2.40
C ILE A 63 -9.30 19.21 -1.91
N THR A 64 -9.51 19.57 -0.64
CA THR A 64 -10.88 19.81 -0.14
C THR A 64 -11.44 21.07 -0.78
N THR A 65 -12.45 20.90 -1.64
CA THR A 65 -13.04 21.98 -2.45
C THR A 65 -14.26 22.60 -1.77
N TYR A 66 -14.96 21.82 -0.95
CA TYR A 66 -16.13 22.28 -0.20
C TYR A 66 -16.17 21.63 1.18
N ILE A 67 -16.56 22.40 2.19
CA ILE A 67 -16.91 21.92 3.52
C ILE A 67 -18.24 22.57 3.89
N SER A 68 -19.20 21.73 4.28
CA SER A 68 -20.51 22.12 4.78
C SER A 68 -20.44 23.11 5.96
N PRO A 69 -21.48 23.93 6.19
CA PRO A 69 -21.62 24.74 7.39
C PRO A 69 -21.39 23.99 8.71
N LYS A 70 -21.99 22.81 8.91
CA LYS A 70 -21.76 22.00 10.13
C LYS A 70 -20.33 21.46 10.18
N GLY A 71 -19.77 21.07 9.03
CA GLY A 71 -18.37 20.64 8.93
C GLY A 71 -17.38 21.76 9.33
N ARG A 72 -17.64 23.00 8.91
CA ARG A 72 -16.85 24.17 9.30
C ARG A 72 -16.98 24.47 10.80
N ALA A 73 -18.19 24.40 11.35
CA ALA A 73 -18.41 24.59 12.78
C ALA A 73 -17.64 23.56 13.61
N LEU A 74 -17.67 22.29 13.19
CA LEU A 74 -16.92 21.20 13.84
C LEU A 74 -15.40 21.42 13.73
N GLN A 75 -14.90 21.83 12.56
CA GLN A 75 -13.49 22.15 12.38
C GLN A 75 -13.04 23.34 13.27
N ALA A 76 -13.90 24.35 13.44
CA ALA A 76 -13.66 25.47 14.34
C ALA A 76 -13.62 25.03 15.82
N MET A 77 -14.49 24.11 16.23
CA MET A 77 -14.46 23.54 17.58
C MET A 77 -13.18 22.73 17.84
N VAL A 78 -12.77 21.88 16.90
CA VAL A 78 -11.55 21.05 17.03
C VAL A 78 -10.30 21.93 17.11
N SER A 79 -10.21 22.98 16.29
CA SER A 79 -9.09 23.92 16.33
C SER A 79 -9.05 24.72 17.64
N ARG A 80 -10.21 25.15 18.17
CA ARG A 80 -10.29 25.76 19.52
C ARG A 80 -9.82 24.81 20.62
N ARG A 81 -10.24 23.54 20.59
CA ARG A 81 -9.81 22.54 21.59
C ARG A 81 -8.29 22.32 21.58
N LYS A 82 -7.68 22.26 20.39
CA LYS A 82 -6.21 22.17 20.24
C LYS A 82 -5.49 23.39 20.79
N ALA A 83 -6.02 24.59 20.59
CA ALA A 83 -5.46 25.82 21.13
C ALA A 83 -5.48 25.82 22.67
N LEU A 84 -6.59 25.39 23.28
CA LEU A 84 -6.75 25.30 24.74
C LEU A 84 -5.81 24.27 25.39
N THR A 85 -5.58 23.11 24.75
CA THR A 85 -4.62 22.10 25.26
C THR A 85 -3.17 22.52 25.11
N THR A 86 -2.86 23.46 24.22
CA THR A 86 -1.49 23.97 24.04
C THR A 86 -1.13 24.99 25.13
N VAL A 87 -2.12 25.69 25.70
CA VAL A 87 -1.92 26.66 26.79
C VAL A 87 -1.69 25.97 28.14
N THR A 88 -2.31 24.81 28.39
CA THR A 88 -2.21 24.12 29.69
C THR A 88 -0.96 23.26 29.89
N ARG A 89 -0.14 23.04 28.84
CA ARG A 89 1.15 22.33 28.96
C ARG A 89 2.34 23.25 29.20
N ARG A 90 2.11 24.56 29.42
CA ARG A 90 3.15 25.55 29.69
C ARG A 90 3.27 25.97 31.16
N ASP A 91 2.45 25.43 32.05
CA ASP A 91 2.51 25.69 33.49
C ASP A 91 3.00 24.47 34.27
N LYS A 92 4.26 24.10 34.03
CA LYS A 92 5.10 23.42 35.03
C LYS A 92 6.59 23.61 34.73
N GLU A 93 6.99 24.86 34.53
CA GLU A 93 8.34 25.31 34.89
C GLU A 93 8.24 26.57 35.75
N PRO A 94 8.99 26.66 36.86
CA PRO A 94 8.85 27.72 37.83
C PRO A 94 9.51 29.02 37.35
N TYR A 95 8.68 30.03 37.12
CA TYR A 95 8.87 31.45 37.41
C TYR A 95 10.32 32.00 37.36
N SER A 96 10.69 32.58 36.22
CA SER A 96 11.59 33.74 36.19
C SER A 96 10.82 34.96 35.71
N GLN A 97 10.62 35.89 36.63
CA GLN A 97 10.13 37.25 36.38
C GLN A 97 10.97 37.95 35.32
N SER A 98 10.31 38.38 34.25
CA SER A 98 10.69 39.55 33.48
C SER A 98 9.40 40.14 32.89
N ALA A 99 8.73 40.93 33.72
CA ALA A 99 7.66 41.81 33.25
C ALA A 99 8.26 42.91 32.36
N LYS A 100 7.98 42.87 31.05
CA LYS A 100 7.94 44.07 30.20
C LYS A 100 6.79 43.98 29.20
N ARG A 101 5.78 44.80 29.50
CA ARG A 101 5.01 45.68 28.61
C ARG A 101 4.43 45.07 27.32
N GLY A 102 3.11 45.12 27.25
CA GLY A 102 2.30 44.45 26.24
C GLY A 102 2.50 44.92 24.80
N THR A 103 2.05 44.04 23.90
CA THR A 103 1.65 44.39 22.55
C THR A 103 0.59 43.41 22.06
N ALA A 104 -0.35 43.97 21.31
CA ALA A 104 -1.63 43.44 20.82
C ALA A 104 -1.57 42.06 20.11
N PRO A 105 -2.72 41.35 19.98
CA PRO A 105 -2.75 39.98 19.47
C PRO A 105 -2.36 39.92 17.99
N GLN A 106 -1.33 39.13 17.68
CA GLN A 106 -0.91 38.86 16.30
C GLN A 106 -1.92 37.95 15.58
N ARG A 107 -2.38 38.46 14.43
CA ARG A 107 -3.17 37.77 13.40
C ARG A 107 -2.48 36.47 12.90
N PRO A 108 -3.26 35.49 12.39
CA PRO A 108 -2.74 34.20 11.97
C PRO A 108 -1.77 34.30 10.78
N ALA A 109 -0.78 33.42 10.82
CA ALA A 109 0.37 33.34 9.92
C ALA A 109 -0.03 33.27 8.44
N ARG A 110 0.47 34.23 7.66
CA ARG A 110 0.52 34.19 6.20
C ARG A 110 1.47 33.08 5.75
N SER A 111 1.04 32.29 4.77
CA SER A 111 1.87 31.35 4.02
C SER A 111 3.20 31.97 3.62
N HIS A 112 4.32 31.28 3.89
CA HIS A 112 5.67 31.68 3.51
C HIS A 112 5.74 31.96 1.99
N ARG A 113 5.71 33.24 1.61
CA ARG A 113 6.24 33.67 0.32
C ARG A 113 7.72 33.33 0.35
N ALA A 114 8.17 32.46 -0.56
CA ALA A 114 9.59 32.23 -0.79
C ALA A 114 10.28 33.59 -0.91
N SER A 115 11.19 33.86 0.03
CA SER A 115 11.88 35.15 0.10
C SER A 115 12.61 35.36 -1.22
N ARG A 116 12.55 36.56 -1.80
CA ARG A 116 13.31 36.90 -3.01
C ARG A 116 14.80 36.55 -2.88
N ALA A 117 15.34 36.57 -1.64
CA ALA A 117 16.69 36.16 -1.32
C ALA A 117 16.96 34.67 -1.61
N GLU A 118 15.99 33.79 -1.36
CA GLU A 118 16.13 32.35 -1.62
C GLU A 118 16.28 32.08 -3.13
N THR A 119 15.50 32.78 -3.96
CA THR A 119 15.61 32.67 -5.41
C THR A 119 16.97 33.16 -5.92
N THR A 120 17.48 34.27 -5.40
CA THR A 120 18.79 34.81 -5.80
C THR A 120 19.92 33.83 -5.46
N ILE A 121 19.92 33.25 -4.26
CA ILE A 121 20.95 32.30 -3.84
C ILE A 121 20.90 31.03 -4.70
N ARG A 122 19.69 30.54 -5.07
CA ARG A 122 19.55 29.41 -5.99
C ARG A 122 20.16 29.67 -7.36
N ILE A 123 19.94 30.87 -7.90
CA ILE A 123 20.51 31.27 -9.19
C ILE A 123 22.04 31.27 -9.10
N VAL A 124 22.62 31.89 -8.06
CA VAL A 124 24.09 31.96 -7.90
C VAL A 124 24.71 30.58 -7.75
N VAL A 125 24.13 29.71 -6.91
CA VAL A 125 24.64 28.34 -6.71
C VAL A 125 24.50 27.50 -7.98
N ALA A 126 23.38 27.63 -8.71
CA ALA A 126 23.18 26.92 -9.97
C ALA A 126 24.19 27.36 -11.04
N ILE A 127 24.44 28.67 -11.17
CA ILE A 127 25.48 29.21 -12.06
C ILE A 127 26.84 28.64 -11.67
N GLY A 128 27.23 28.75 -10.40
CA GLY A 128 28.53 28.26 -9.91
C GLY A 128 28.74 26.76 -10.17
N ALA A 129 27.73 25.93 -9.88
CA ALA A 129 27.80 24.50 -10.14
C ALA A 129 27.88 24.16 -11.64
N SER A 130 27.12 24.86 -12.49
CA SER A 130 27.17 24.67 -13.95
C SER A 130 28.50 25.08 -14.56
N VAL A 131 29.12 26.17 -14.07
CA VAL A 131 30.45 26.60 -14.52
C VAL A 131 31.50 25.56 -14.14
N LEU A 132 31.52 25.09 -12.88
CA LEU A 132 32.45 24.05 -12.44
C LEU A 132 32.29 22.74 -13.22
N PHE A 133 31.06 22.35 -13.54
CA PHE A 133 30.82 21.15 -14.32
C PHE A 133 31.27 21.33 -15.78
N ALA A 134 30.96 22.47 -16.39
CA ALA A 134 31.36 22.77 -17.77
C ALA A 134 32.89 22.82 -17.90
N THR A 135 33.62 23.40 -16.94
CA THR A 135 35.09 23.41 -16.97
C THR A 135 35.70 22.02 -16.89
N VAL A 136 35.18 21.14 -16.02
CA VAL A 136 35.66 19.76 -15.91
C VAL A 136 35.42 18.97 -17.21
N VAL A 137 34.22 19.09 -17.79
CA VAL A 137 33.90 18.41 -19.06
C VAL A 137 34.75 18.95 -20.20
N THR A 138 34.92 20.27 -20.30
CA THR A 138 35.79 20.87 -21.31
C THR A 138 37.24 20.41 -21.14
N ALA A 139 37.77 20.32 -19.92
CA ALA A 139 39.11 19.80 -19.67
C ALA A 139 39.28 18.33 -20.14
N LEU A 140 38.27 17.49 -19.89
CA LEU A 140 38.25 16.11 -20.37
C LEU A 140 38.25 16.03 -21.91
N VAL A 141 37.41 16.85 -22.56
CA VAL A 141 37.37 16.94 -24.02
C VAL A 141 38.70 17.44 -24.57
N SER A 142 39.33 18.42 -23.92
CA SER A 142 40.69 18.89 -24.28
C SER A 142 41.71 17.76 -24.22
N SER A 143 41.65 16.94 -23.17
CA SER A 143 42.56 15.81 -22.98
C SER A 143 42.41 14.79 -24.11
N ILE A 144 41.17 14.43 -24.46
CA ILE A 144 40.86 13.53 -25.57
C ILE A 144 41.34 14.13 -26.89
N PHE A 145 41.11 15.43 -27.10
CA PHE A 145 41.53 16.11 -28.32
C PHE A 145 43.05 16.11 -28.48
N SER A 146 43.81 16.30 -27.39
CA SER A 146 45.27 16.23 -27.42
C SER A 146 45.82 14.86 -27.84
N GLN A 147 45.10 13.78 -27.46
CA GLN A 147 45.42 12.41 -27.88
C GLN A 147 45.02 12.12 -29.32
N LEU A 148 43.93 12.71 -29.81
CA LEU A 148 43.51 12.56 -31.21
C LEU A 148 44.35 13.41 -32.17
N THR A 149 44.85 14.57 -31.75
CA THR A 149 45.71 15.41 -32.61
C THR A 149 47.04 14.75 -32.95
N THR A 150 47.50 13.77 -32.16
CA THR A 150 48.68 12.96 -32.52
C THR A 150 48.37 11.91 -33.60
N LEU A 151 47.09 11.57 -33.80
CA LEU A 151 46.61 10.58 -34.78
C LEU A 151 46.03 11.21 -36.05
N MET A 152 45.45 12.41 -35.96
CA MET A 152 44.83 13.12 -37.07
C MET A 152 45.71 14.30 -37.52
N SER A 153 46.24 14.20 -38.73
CA SER A 153 47.05 15.24 -39.37
C SER A 153 46.31 16.58 -39.52
N ALA A 154 46.96 17.65 -39.05
CA ALA A 154 46.74 19.07 -39.34
C ALA A 154 45.29 19.57 -39.38
N MET A 155 44.67 19.77 -38.20
CA MET A 155 43.52 20.67 -38.12
C MET A 155 43.93 22.13 -38.38
N PRO A 156 43.06 22.95 -38.99
CA PRO A 156 43.30 24.38 -39.18
C PRO A 156 43.57 25.08 -37.85
N ALA A 157 44.57 25.98 -37.84
CA ALA A 157 44.85 26.82 -36.68
C ALA A 157 43.58 27.61 -36.29
N GLY A 158 43.02 27.33 -35.11
CA GLY A 158 41.79 27.95 -34.59
C GLY A 158 40.54 27.04 -34.58
N ALA A 159 40.56 25.87 -35.24
CA ALA A 159 39.44 24.94 -35.17
C ALA A 159 39.26 24.39 -33.74
N ALA A 160 40.37 24.05 -33.07
CA ALA A 160 40.34 23.49 -31.71
C ALA A 160 39.75 24.46 -30.69
N THR A 161 40.11 25.75 -30.73
CA THR A 161 39.56 26.76 -29.82
C THR A 161 38.06 26.97 -30.03
N THR A 162 37.61 26.95 -31.28
CA THR A 162 36.18 27.07 -31.62
C THR A 162 35.38 25.87 -31.11
N VAL A 163 35.86 24.64 -31.32
CA VAL A 163 35.21 23.41 -30.84
C VAL A 163 35.11 23.41 -29.31
N MET A 164 36.17 23.84 -28.62
CA MET A 164 36.20 23.91 -27.16
C MET A 164 35.21 24.95 -26.60
N ALA A 165 35.14 26.13 -27.22
CA ALA A 165 34.20 27.18 -26.82
C ALA A 165 32.73 26.76 -27.03
N VAL A 166 32.42 26.14 -28.18
CA VAL A 166 31.07 25.62 -28.48
C VAL A 166 30.70 24.51 -27.50
N THR A 167 31.62 23.58 -27.24
CA THR A 167 31.40 22.47 -26.30
C THR A 167 31.10 23.00 -24.89
N TYR A 168 31.89 23.96 -24.41
CA TYR A 168 31.66 24.60 -23.12
C TYR A 168 30.27 25.24 -23.03
N LEU A 169 29.86 25.99 -24.05
CA LEU A 169 28.57 26.67 -24.09
C LEU A 169 27.40 25.69 -24.09
N VAL A 170 27.49 24.60 -24.86
CA VAL A 170 26.46 23.55 -24.92
C VAL A 170 26.32 22.84 -23.58
N VAL A 171 27.44 22.44 -22.95
CA VAL A 171 27.43 21.77 -21.64
C VAL A 171 26.87 22.69 -20.56
N PHE A 172 27.26 23.97 -20.55
CA PHE A 172 26.72 24.96 -19.62
C PHE A 172 25.21 25.15 -19.77
N LEU A 173 24.72 25.37 -21.00
CA LEU A 173 23.29 25.56 -21.27
C LEU A 173 22.43 24.34 -20.93
N PHE A 174 22.99 23.13 -21.05
CA PHE A 174 22.28 21.90 -20.70
C PHE A 174 22.26 21.64 -19.19
N THR A 175 23.33 21.99 -18.49
CA THR A 175 23.50 21.72 -17.05
C THR A 175 22.81 22.76 -16.17
N PHE A 176 22.80 24.03 -16.57
CA PHE A 176 22.21 25.11 -15.79
C PHE A 176 20.71 24.91 -15.46
N PRO A 177 19.79 24.60 -16.41
CA PRO A 177 18.38 24.39 -16.11
C PRO A 177 18.14 23.16 -15.24
N ARG A 178 18.97 22.11 -15.40
CA ARG A 178 18.92 20.90 -14.58
C ARG A 178 19.35 21.19 -13.14
N ALA A 179 20.46 21.91 -12.97
CA ALA A 179 20.94 22.33 -11.66
C ALA A 179 19.92 23.24 -10.96
N PHE A 180 19.33 24.19 -11.69
CA PHE A 180 18.32 25.12 -11.18
C PHE A 180 17.02 24.42 -10.74
N ARG A 181 16.58 23.39 -11.46
CA ARG A 181 15.39 22.59 -11.08
C ARG A 181 15.69 21.57 -9.97
N SER A 182 16.95 21.16 -9.80
CA SER A 182 17.32 20.21 -8.76
C SER A 182 17.18 20.85 -7.37
N ARG A 183 16.29 20.29 -6.53
CA ARG A 183 16.18 20.66 -5.10
C ARG A 183 17.31 19.97 -4.32
N SER A 184 18.56 20.23 -4.68
CA SER A 184 19.70 19.55 -4.07
C SER A 184 19.89 19.99 -2.62
N ARG A 185 20.22 19.02 -1.74
CA ARG A 185 20.49 19.26 -0.31
C ARG A 185 21.69 20.18 -0.07
N VAL A 186 22.59 20.27 -1.06
CA VAL A 186 23.76 21.17 -1.04
C VAL A 186 23.31 22.64 -0.87
N HIS A 187 22.19 23.01 -1.48
CA HIS A 187 21.65 24.36 -1.34
C HIS A 187 21.18 24.66 0.10
N GLN A 188 20.61 23.68 0.79
CA GLN A 188 20.20 23.82 2.19
C GLN A 188 21.40 23.93 3.11
N LEU A 189 22.45 23.13 2.90
CA LEU A 189 23.69 23.20 3.67
C LEU A 189 24.41 24.54 3.49
N LEU A 190 24.49 25.07 2.26
CA LEU A 190 25.12 26.38 2.02
C LEU A 190 24.32 27.53 2.63
N LEU A 191 22.98 27.45 2.63
CA LEU A 191 22.13 28.41 3.32
C LEU A 191 22.32 28.35 4.83
N GLU A 192 22.37 27.16 5.42
CA GLU A 192 22.64 26.99 6.85
C GLU A 192 24.02 27.51 7.24
N MET A 193 25.06 27.23 6.42
CA MET A 193 26.40 27.77 6.64
C MET A 193 26.41 29.29 6.54
N TRP A 194 25.75 29.88 5.54
CA TRP A 194 25.67 31.32 5.38
C TRP A 194 24.91 32.00 6.53
N GLU A 195 23.76 31.46 6.92
CA GLU A 195 22.97 31.97 8.05
C GLU A 195 23.68 31.81 9.39
N SER A 196 24.52 30.76 9.54
CA SER A 196 25.34 30.55 10.73
C SER A 196 26.51 31.54 10.83
N SER A 197 27.05 32.01 9.70
CA SER A 197 28.21 32.92 9.64
C SER A 197 27.89 34.35 10.11
N GLY A 198 26.60 34.74 10.13
CA GLY A 198 26.18 36.11 10.46
C GLY A 198 25.85 36.40 11.93
N LYS A 199 25.92 35.41 12.84
CA LYS A 199 25.51 35.62 14.25
C LYS A 199 26.74 35.77 15.16
N PRO A 200 27.03 36.97 15.71
CA PRO A 200 28.12 37.14 16.68
C PRO A 200 27.80 36.38 17.98
N VAL A 201 28.74 35.54 18.42
CA VAL A 201 28.66 34.76 19.66
C VAL A 201 28.80 35.71 20.85
N ALA A 202 27.73 35.88 21.63
CA ALA A 202 27.76 36.68 22.86
C ALA A 202 28.46 35.92 24.00
N PRO A 203 29.31 36.57 24.83
CA PRO A 203 30.08 35.90 25.87
C PRO A 203 29.19 35.47 27.05
N GLN A 204 29.30 34.20 27.45
CA GLN A 204 28.57 33.63 28.58
C GLN A 204 29.25 34.00 29.91
N ARG A 205 28.50 34.59 30.84
CA ARG A 205 28.96 34.85 32.22
C ARG A 205 28.70 33.62 33.13
N PRO A 206 29.60 33.31 34.09
CA PRO A 206 29.46 32.17 34.97
C PRO A 206 28.46 32.45 36.11
N LYS A 207 27.62 31.46 36.41
CA LYS A 207 26.64 31.51 37.51
C LYS A 207 27.15 30.66 38.67
N GLU A 208 27.69 31.31 39.69
CA GLU A 208 28.00 30.71 40.98
C GLU A 208 27.12 31.35 42.07
N LYS A 209 26.62 30.51 43.00
CA LYS A 209 25.96 30.85 44.28
C LYS A 209 24.47 31.23 44.23
N ALA A 210 23.61 30.22 44.13
CA ALA A 210 22.22 30.31 44.59
C ALA A 210 21.73 28.97 45.18
N GLN A 211 22.43 28.44 46.20
CA GLN A 211 22.09 27.14 46.82
C GLN A 211 22.09 27.17 48.35
N ARG A 212 21.70 28.28 49.00
CA ARG A 212 21.75 28.35 50.48
C ARG A 212 20.51 28.92 51.20
N ARG A 213 19.33 28.92 50.60
CA ARG A 213 18.10 29.46 51.25
C ARG A 213 16.80 28.66 51.03
N ARG A 214 16.84 27.34 50.89
CA ARG A 214 15.62 26.51 50.79
C ARG A 214 15.59 25.38 51.82
N THR A 215 15.54 25.75 53.09
CA THR A 215 15.16 24.87 54.21
C THR A 215 14.35 25.69 55.20
N ALA A 216 13.09 25.94 54.86
CA ALA A 216 12.00 26.36 55.75
C ALA A 216 10.81 26.70 54.85
N ASP A 217 9.93 25.73 54.59
CA ASP A 217 8.48 25.92 54.79
C ASP A 217 7.68 24.68 54.40
N GLY A 218 6.70 24.38 55.25
CA GLY A 218 5.91 23.16 55.38
C GLY A 218 5.26 22.63 54.11
N PHE A 219 5.48 21.33 53.88
CA PHE A 219 4.73 20.50 52.95
C PHE A 219 3.42 20.06 53.62
N ARG A 220 2.26 20.43 53.05
CA ARG A 220 0.95 19.89 53.46
C ARG A 220 0.62 18.63 52.63
N PRO A 221 0.05 17.56 53.23
CA PRO A 221 -0.25 16.32 52.52
C PRO A 221 -1.44 16.47 51.55
N TRP A 222 -1.39 15.69 50.47
CA TRP A 222 -2.28 15.76 49.31
C TRP A 222 -3.73 15.29 49.53
N ASP A 223 -4.08 14.80 50.72
CA ASP A 223 -5.35 14.12 50.96
C ASP A 223 -6.55 15.06 51.19
N VAL A 224 -6.31 16.36 51.43
CA VAL A 224 -7.37 17.35 51.71
C VAL A 224 -8.08 17.84 50.43
N ILE A 225 -7.43 17.76 49.26
CA ILE A 225 -7.97 18.34 48.00
C ILE A 225 -9.06 17.45 47.36
N ARG A 226 -9.20 16.19 47.79
CA ARG A 226 -10.17 15.25 47.17
C ARG A 226 -11.59 15.35 47.75
N SER A 227 -11.83 16.13 48.80
CA SER A 227 -13.12 16.19 49.51
C SER A 227 -14.07 17.31 49.06
N GLU A 228 -13.67 18.17 48.10
CA GLU A 228 -14.38 19.44 47.84
C GLU A 228 -14.90 19.62 46.41
N VAL A 229 -15.22 18.53 45.68
CA VAL A 229 -15.88 18.62 44.37
C VAL A 229 -17.04 17.62 44.28
N ASN A 230 -18.17 17.97 44.89
CA ASN A 230 -19.47 17.39 44.52
C ASN A 230 -20.57 18.46 44.69
N PRO A 231 -20.95 19.20 43.63
CA PRO A 231 -22.09 20.12 43.70
C PRO A 231 -23.43 19.34 43.62
N PRO A 232 -24.50 19.83 44.26
CA PRO A 232 -25.79 19.15 44.30
C PRO A 232 -26.50 19.18 42.93
N ILE A 233 -27.15 18.05 42.62
CA ILE A 233 -27.96 17.79 41.42
C ILE A 233 -29.27 18.63 41.50
N PRO A 234 -29.65 19.42 40.49
CA PRO A 234 -30.96 20.07 40.44
C PRO A 234 -32.09 19.06 40.16
N PRO A 235 -33.32 19.32 40.62
CA PRO A 235 -34.44 18.39 40.52
C PRO A 235 -34.81 18.07 39.06
N VAL A 236 -35.03 16.78 38.83
CA VAL A 236 -35.47 16.16 37.57
C VAL A 236 -36.80 16.75 37.12
N LEU A 237 -36.84 17.30 35.90
CA LEU A 237 -38.09 17.58 35.18
C LEU A 237 -38.65 16.26 34.64
N GLU A 238 -39.91 16.00 34.95
CA GLU A 238 -40.67 14.83 34.50
C GLU A 238 -40.71 14.73 32.96
N PRO A 239 -40.53 13.53 32.38
CA PRO A 239 -40.70 13.34 30.94
C PRO A 239 -42.19 13.42 30.54
N PRO A 240 -42.52 14.02 29.38
CA PRO A 240 -43.89 14.06 28.91
C PRO A 240 -44.40 12.66 28.55
N THR A 241 -45.64 12.42 28.97
CA THR A 241 -46.46 11.23 28.73
C THR A 241 -46.52 10.88 27.23
N PRO A 242 -46.27 9.63 26.82
CA PRO A 242 -46.49 9.21 25.43
C PRO A 242 -47.99 9.24 25.09
N PRO A 243 -48.38 9.66 23.87
CA PRO A 243 -49.77 9.64 23.44
C PRO A 243 -50.27 8.21 23.26
N THR A 244 -51.47 7.97 23.76
CA THR A 244 -52.31 6.78 23.60
C THR A 244 -52.37 6.30 22.14
N PRO A 245 -52.07 5.03 21.84
CA PRO A 245 -52.27 4.46 20.51
C PRO A 245 -53.77 4.40 20.17
N GLN A 246 -54.14 4.94 19.01
CA GLN A 246 -55.46 4.71 18.42
C GLN A 246 -55.58 3.25 17.94
N PRO A 247 -56.77 2.62 18.03
CA PRO A 247 -56.98 1.26 17.59
C PRO A 247 -56.93 1.16 16.06
N ILE A 248 -56.02 0.32 15.56
CA ILE A 248 -55.95 -0.09 14.15
C ILE A 248 -57.12 -1.06 13.88
N PRO A 249 -57.91 -0.86 12.82
CA PRO A 249 -58.99 -1.78 12.46
C PRO A 249 -58.44 -3.12 11.95
N THR A 250 -59.05 -4.18 12.47
CA THR A 250 -58.83 -5.60 12.19
C THR A 250 -59.04 -5.95 10.71
N PRO A 251 -58.09 -6.60 10.02
CA PRO A 251 -58.36 -7.34 8.79
C PRO A 251 -58.98 -8.73 9.09
N PRO A 252 -59.94 -9.21 8.28
CA PRO A 252 -60.65 -10.45 8.56
C PRO A 252 -59.88 -11.72 8.16
N ALA A 253 -60.04 -12.73 9.02
CA ALA A 253 -60.11 -14.17 8.78
C ALA A 253 -59.02 -14.85 7.92
N SER A 254 -58.15 -15.56 8.65
CA SER A 254 -57.25 -16.60 8.17
C SER A 254 -57.99 -17.84 7.66
N VAL A 255 -57.50 -18.41 6.55
CA VAL A 255 -57.72 -19.80 6.11
C VAL A 255 -56.71 -20.71 6.82
N PRO A 256 -57.07 -21.93 7.29
CA PRO A 256 -56.18 -22.80 8.04
C PRO A 256 -55.58 -23.93 7.18
N VAL A 257 -54.26 -24.12 7.20
CA VAL A 257 -53.58 -25.40 6.85
C VAL A 257 -52.18 -25.43 7.53
N PRO A 258 -51.54 -26.59 7.74
CA PRO A 258 -51.59 -27.35 8.98
C PRO A 258 -50.23 -27.48 9.70
N VAL A 259 -50.34 -27.94 10.94
CA VAL A 259 -49.30 -28.29 11.92
C VAL A 259 -48.16 -29.13 11.32
N GLN A 260 -46.92 -28.63 11.46
CA GLN A 260 -45.72 -29.45 11.37
C GLN A 260 -45.13 -29.64 12.77
N GLU A 261 -44.87 -30.90 13.05
CA GLU A 261 -44.48 -31.52 14.30
C GLU A 261 -43.06 -31.11 14.74
N ALA A 262 -42.95 -30.57 15.94
CA ALA A 262 -41.71 -30.07 16.52
C ALA A 262 -40.83 -31.22 17.03
N LEU A 263 -39.58 -31.29 16.53
CA LEU A 263 -38.51 -32.08 17.13
C LEU A 263 -38.16 -31.54 18.54
N PRO A 264 -37.85 -32.41 19.52
CA PRO A 264 -37.47 -31.99 20.86
C PRO A 264 -36.06 -31.37 20.91
N PRO A 265 -35.82 -30.36 21.78
CA PRO A 265 -34.53 -29.71 21.91
C PRO A 265 -33.48 -30.58 22.62
N ALA A 266 -32.27 -30.59 22.07
CA ALA A 266 -31.10 -31.25 22.61
C ALA A 266 -30.70 -30.68 23.98
N LYS A 267 -30.35 -31.61 24.87
CA LYS A 267 -29.95 -31.44 26.27
C LYS A 267 -28.59 -30.70 26.37
N PRO A 268 -28.41 -29.77 27.32
CA PRO A 268 -27.10 -29.16 27.60
C PRO A 268 -26.11 -30.19 28.18
N PRO A 269 -24.82 -30.18 27.80
CA PRO A 269 -23.83 -31.04 28.42
C PRO A 269 -23.49 -30.57 29.84
N GLU A 270 -23.64 -31.48 30.80
CA GLU A 270 -23.18 -31.36 32.18
C GLU A 270 -21.64 -31.31 32.28
N PRO A 271 -21.11 -30.71 33.36
CA PRO A 271 -19.70 -30.42 33.55
C PRO A 271 -18.89 -31.64 33.99
N VAL A 272 -17.74 -31.87 33.35
CA VAL A 272 -16.75 -32.88 33.75
C VAL A 272 -15.97 -32.38 34.99
N PRO A 273 -15.64 -33.24 35.98
CA PRO A 273 -15.21 -32.84 37.31
C PRO A 273 -13.77 -32.34 37.39
N ALA A 274 -13.55 -31.43 38.34
CA ALA A 274 -12.26 -30.89 38.73
C ALA A 274 -11.26 -31.98 39.19
N ALA A 275 -10.14 -32.11 38.48
CA ALA A 275 -8.94 -32.75 38.99
C ALA A 275 -8.06 -31.69 39.68
N LYS A 276 -7.94 -31.83 41.01
CA LYS A 276 -6.96 -31.12 41.84
C LYS A 276 -5.54 -31.59 41.47
N THR A 277 -4.67 -30.66 41.10
CA THR A 277 -3.22 -30.86 41.22
C THR A 277 -2.62 -29.64 41.89
N GLN A 278 -2.19 -29.84 43.14
CA GLN A 278 -1.39 -28.90 43.93
C GLN A 278 0.06 -28.85 43.41
N PRO A 279 0.78 -27.76 43.71
CA PRO A 279 2.11 -27.45 43.20
C PRO A 279 3.23 -28.13 44.00
N PRO A 280 4.38 -28.50 43.41
CA PRO A 280 5.55 -28.86 44.18
C PRO A 280 6.47 -27.65 44.37
N GLU A 281 6.60 -27.30 45.64
CA GLU A 281 7.61 -26.42 46.22
C GLU A 281 8.94 -27.17 46.38
N ALA A 282 10.01 -26.41 46.18
CA ALA A 282 11.43 -26.61 46.48
C ALA A 282 11.93 -27.95 47.07
N GLU A 283 12.85 -28.59 46.35
CA GLU A 283 13.98 -29.30 46.97
C GLU A 283 15.25 -29.17 46.12
N LYS A 284 16.30 -28.58 46.73
CA LYS A 284 17.73 -28.71 46.39
C LYS A 284 18.40 -29.18 47.69
N PRO A 285 19.63 -29.76 47.69
CA PRO A 285 20.49 -30.16 46.57
C PRO A 285 21.11 -31.58 46.75
N LYS A 286 21.60 -32.20 45.66
CA LYS A 286 22.75 -33.11 45.75
C LYS A 286 23.66 -33.00 44.53
N THR A 287 24.90 -32.66 44.86
CA THR A 287 26.10 -32.57 44.04
C THR A 287 26.31 -33.82 43.18
N ALA A 288 26.41 -33.61 41.87
CA ALA A 288 27.07 -34.51 40.93
C ALA A 288 27.84 -33.62 39.93
N GLU A 289 29.11 -33.47 40.25
CA GLU A 289 30.25 -33.59 39.33
C GLU A 289 30.07 -33.06 37.90
N SER A 290 30.69 -31.90 37.69
CA SER A 290 30.95 -31.24 36.43
C SER A 290 31.60 -32.15 35.38
N ALA A 291 30.83 -32.49 34.34
CA ALA A 291 31.35 -32.80 33.00
C ALA A 291 31.20 -31.53 32.13
N PRO A 292 32.16 -31.25 31.23
CA PRO A 292 32.34 -29.93 30.65
C PRO A 292 31.17 -29.57 29.75
N VAL A 293 30.67 -28.35 29.95
CA VAL A 293 29.78 -27.64 29.04
C VAL A 293 30.44 -27.69 27.66
N SER A 294 29.89 -28.51 26.77
CA SER A 294 30.26 -28.53 25.37
C SER A 294 30.07 -27.11 24.86
N ALA A 295 31.19 -26.44 24.56
CA ALA A 295 31.21 -25.13 23.96
C ALA A 295 30.38 -25.20 22.67
N THR A 296 29.15 -24.67 22.70
CA THR A 296 28.42 -24.31 21.49
C THR A 296 29.29 -23.33 20.74
N ALA A 297 29.95 -23.81 19.69
CA ALA A 297 30.69 -22.99 18.76
C ALA A 297 29.79 -21.82 18.35
N THR A 298 30.20 -20.60 18.69
CA THR A 298 29.58 -19.37 18.19
C THR A 298 29.68 -19.42 16.67
N ARG A 299 28.58 -19.82 16.02
CA ARG A 299 28.49 -19.89 14.56
C ARG A 299 28.77 -18.48 14.02
N ASP A 300 29.73 -18.39 13.12
CA ASP A 300 30.08 -17.12 12.49
C ASP A 300 29.03 -16.78 11.44
N TRP A 301 28.28 -15.70 11.67
CA TRP A 301 27.23 -15.17 10.78
C TRP A 301 27.73 -13.98 9.95
N THR A 302 29.04 -13.93 9.68
CA THR A 302 29.69 -12.89 8.87
C THR A 302 29.07 -12.78 7.49
N LEU A 303 28.69 -13.89 6.85
CA LEU A 303 28.09 -13.88 5.51
C LEU A 303 26.71 -13.20 5.53
N GLU A 304 25.84 -13.59 6.46
CA GLU A 304 24.49 -13.05 6.62
C GLU A 304 24.54 -11.56 6.96
N ARG A 305 25.50 -11.16 7.80
CA ARG A 305 25.78 -9.75 8.08
C ARG A 305 26.16 -8.99 6.82
N ILE A 306 27.04 -9.53 5.98
CA ILE A 306 27.46 -8.90 4.71
C ILE A 306 26.27 -8.79 3.75
N ILE A 307 25.48 -9.85 3.60
CA ILE A 307 24.30 -9.87 2.72
C ILE A 307 23.28 -8.83 3.18
N LEU A 308 22.92 -8.82 4.46
CA LEU A 308 21.95 -7.85 5.01
C LEU A 308 22.45 -6.41 4.88
N ARG A 309 23.75 -6.19 5.14
CA ARG A 309 24.38 -4.88 5.02
C ARG A 309 24.32 -4.36 3.60
N ARG A 310 24.64 -5.19 2.61
CA ARG A 310 24.57 -4.81 1.19
C ARG A 310 23.13 -4.64 0.73
N PHE A 311 22.23 -5.55 1.08
CA PHE A 311 20.80 -5.41 0.80
C PHE A 311 20.22 -4.09 1.32
N THR A 312 20.61 -3.69 2.53
CA THR A 312 20.18 -2.42 3.13
C THR A 312 20.64 -1.22 2.30
N LEU A 313 21.88 -1.23 1.81
CA LEU A 313 22.46 -0.14 1.01
C LEU A 313 21.97 -0.13 -0.44
N ASP A 314 21.90 -1.29 -1.08
CA ASP A 314 21.68 -1.43 -2.51
C ASP A 314 20.19 -1.43 -2.87
N VAL A 315 19.32 -1.86 -1.94
CA VAL A 315 17.89 -2.05 -2.20
C VAL A 315 17.04 -1.18 -1.30
N VAL A 316 17.20 -1.31 0.02
CA VAL A 316 16.28 -0.67 0.99
C VAL A 316 16.43 0.86 0.99
N MET A 317 17.66 1.37 1.00
CA MET A 317 17.92 2.81 0.97
C MET A 317 17.41 3.48 -0.33
N PRO A 318 17.71 2.95 -1.53
CA PRO A 318 17.10 3.43 -2.77
C PRO A 318 15.56 3.41 -2.74
N ALA A 319 14.95 2.29 -2.33
CA ALA A 319 13.49 2.17 -2.23
C ALA A 319 12.89 3.20 -1.28
N MET A 320 13.53 3.45 -0.13
CA MET A 320 13.12 4.49 0.82
C MET A 320 13.20 5.88 0.19
N THR A 321 14.25 6.18 -0.59
CA THR A 321 14.38 7.47 -1.27
C THR A 321 13.37 7.67 -2.40
N ARG A 322 12.92 6.60 -3.06
CA ARG A 322 11.93 6.65 -4.15
C ARG A 322 10.48 6.65 -3.69
N SER A 323 10.15 5.95 -2.61
CA SER A 323 8.77 5.82 -2.15
C SER A 323 8.17 7.17 -1.70
N HIS A 324 8.62 7.72 -0.57
CA HIS A 324 8.03 8.93 0.02
C HIS A 324 9.02 9.73 0.88
N ARG A 325 8.56 10.88 1.40
CA ARG A 325 9.35 11.72 2.32
C ARG A 325 9.81 10.89 3.52
N ASP A 326 11.06 11.12 3.91
CA ASP A 326 11.65 10.57 5.12
C ASP A 326 10.92 11.13 6.35
N ASP A 327 9.97 10.34 6.86
CA ASP A 327 9.12 10.65 8.01
C ASP A 327 9.04 9.43 8.95
N PRO A 328 8.52 9.59 10.19
CA PRO A 328 8.47 8.49 11.16
C PRO A 328 7.67 7.26 10.69
N VAL A 329 6.67 7.43 9.81
CA VAL A 329 5.84 6.33 9.30
C VAL A 329 6.62 5.51 8.27
N THR A 330 7.34 6.17 7.37
CA THR A 330 8.25 5.49 6.42
C THR A 330 9.35 4.76 7.17
N ARG A 331 10.02 5.42 8.12
CA ARG A 331 11.11 4.79 8.90
C ARG A 331 10.64 3.55 9.66
N ARG A 332 9.44 3.59 10.24
CA ARG A 332 8.84 2.43 10.89
C ARG A 332 8.50 1.32 9.89
N GLY A 333 7.95 1.65 8.73
CA GLY A 333 7.68 0.67 7.66
C GLY A 333 8.95 -0.01 7.17
N VAL A 334 10.03 0.75 6.97
CA VAL A 334 11.34 0.20 6.59
C VAL A 334 11.93 -0.68 7.69
N ALA A 335 11.77 -0.32 8.96
CA ALA A 335 12.21 -1.17 10.07
C ALA A 335 11.48 -2.53 10.08
N ILE A 336 10.19 -2.55 9.72
CA ILE A 336 9.41 -3.78 9.55
C ILE A 336 9.92 -4.59 8.34
N ILE A 337 10.22 -3.94 7.20
CA ILE A 337 10.83 -4.62 6.04
C ILE A 337 12.14 -5.29 6.42
N LEU A 338 13.05 -4.56 7.09
CA LEU A 338 14.31 -5.13 7.56
C LEU A 338 14.08 -6.28 8.55
N SER A 339 13.08 -6.18 9.42
CA SER A 339 12.69 -7.28 10.31
C SER A 339 12.31 -8.52 9.51
N GLY A 340 11.54 -8.36 8.44
CA GLY A 340 11.21 -9.44 7.50
C GLY A 340 12.44 -9.99 6.78
N ALA A 341 13.36 -9.12 6.35
CA ALA A 341 14.61 -9.53 5.72
C ALA A 341 15.49 -10.37 6.66
N VAL A 342 15.63 -10.00 7.93
CA VAL A 342 16.39 -10.83 8.89
C VAL A 342 15.70 -12.18 9.13
N GLN A 343 14.36 -12.22 9.22
CA GLN A 343 13.62 -13.48 9.29
C GLN A 343 13.85 -14.35 8.05
N GLY A 344 13.86 -13.75 6.86
CA GLY A 344 14.12 -14.45 5.60
C GLY A 344 15.52 -15.05 5.52
N LEU A 345 16.53 -14.38 6.09
CA LEU A 345 17.89 -14.92 6.25
C LEU A 345 17.94 -16.04 7.30
N GLY A 346 17.18 -15.90 8.38
CA GLY A 346 17.04 -16.92 9.42
C GLY A 346 16.52 -18.25 8.87
N ASP A 347 15.52 -18.19 7.97
CA ASP A 347 14.98 -19.37 7.28
C ASP A 347 16.06 -20.12 6.46
N THR A 348 17.04 -19.40 5.90
CA THR A 348 18.06 -19.99 5.02
C THR A 348 19.33 -20.44 5.74
N ALA A 349 19.66 -19.82 6.87
CA ALA A 349 20.98 -19.97 7.51
C ALA A 349 20.94 -20.45 8.97
N ALA A 350 19.75 -20.78 9.50
CA ALA A 350 19.56 -21.15 10.92
C ALA A 350 20.15 -20.10 11.88
N VAL A 351 19.81 -18.84 11.64
CA VAL A 351 20.17 -17.72 12.51
C VAL A 351 19.31 -17.80 13.78
N ASP A 352 19.95 -17.77 14.95
CA ASP A 352 19.23 -17.80 16.23
C ASP A 352 18.49 -16.47 16.50
N ALA A 353 17.58 -16.49 17.47
CA ALA A 353 16.80 -15.30 17.81
C ALA A 353 17.69 -14.15 18.32
N ALA A 354 18.78 -14.46 19.01
CA ALA A 354 19.73 -13.46 19.51
C ALA A 354 20.47 -12.77 18.34
N ALA A 355 21.06 -13.51 17.40
CA ALA A 355 21.73 -12.95 16.25
C ALA A 355 20.76 -12.19 15.33
N THR A 356 19.49 -12.63 15.24
CA THR A 356 18.44 -11.89 14.51
C THR A 356 18.29 -10.46 15.05
N THR A 357 18.24 -10.29 16.38
CA THR A 357 18.15 -8.96 16.98
C THR A 357 19.41 -8.13 16.78
N THR A 358 20.60 -8.74 16.83
CA THR A 358 21.88 -8.06 16.57
C THR A 358 21.97 -7.57 15.12
N LEU A 359 21.66 -8.43 14.15
CA LEU A 359 21.64 -8.10 12.72
C LEU A 359 20.65 -6.97 12.40
N LEU A 360 19.45 -7.03 12.99
CA LEU A 360 18.45 -5.97 12.82
C LEU A 360 18.92 -4.63 13.40
N THR A 361 19.54 -4.65 14.59
CA THR A 361 20.08 -3.45 15.24
C THR A 361 21.13 -2.78 14.35
N GLU A 362 22.03 -3.57 13.76
CA GLU A 362 23.07 -3.07 12.86
C GLU A 362 22.48 -2.48 11.58
N ALA A 363 21.53 -3.17 10.94
CA ALA A 363 20.88 -2.68 9.73
C ALA A 363 20.12 -1.36 9.99
N LEU A 364 19.41 -1.26 11.11
CA LEU A 364 18.72 -0.02 11.51
C LEU A 364 19.69 1.12 11.84
N THR A 365 20.83 0.82 12.46
CA THR A 365 21.89 1.79 12.73
C THR A 365 22.50 2.30 11.43
N GLN A 366 22.70 1.41 10.45
CA GLN A 366 23.24 1.75 9.14
C GLN A 366 22.32 2.67 8.34
N MET A 367 21.00 2.57 8.54
CA MET A 367 20.04 3.54 8.01
C MET A 367 20.07 4.92 8.69
N GLY A 368 20.91 5.11 9.71
CA GLY A 368 21.02 6.36 10.46
C GLY A 368 19.96 6.55 11.54
N ASN A 369 19.31 5.47 12.02
CA ASN A 369 18.45 5.56 13.19
C ASN A 369 19.29 5.77 14.45
N LYS A 370 18.79 6.61 15.37
CA LYS A 370 19.45 6.85 16.66
C LYS A 370 19.27 5.63 17.56
N PRO A 371 20.23 5.31 18.46
CA PRO A 371 20.15 4.16 19.36
C PRO A 371 18.83 4.09 20.13
N ALA A 372 18.41 5.21 20.75
CA ALA A 372 17.14 5.28 21.49
C ALA A 372 15.89 4.95 20.66
N THR A 373 15.91 5.21 19.34
CA THR A 373 14.80 4.85 18.44
C THR A 373 14.81 3.36 18.13
N ILE A 374 15.99 2.77 18.00
CA ILE A 374 16.17 1.33 17.78
C ILE A 374 15.71 0.58 19.03
N ASP A 375 16.15 0.99 20.22
CA ASP A 375 15.74 0.40 21.50
C ASP A 375 14.23 0.42 21.68
N LEU A 376 13.58 1.55 21.36
CA LEU A 376 12.12 1.68 21.44
C LEU A 376 11.40 0.74 20.47
N PHE A 377 11.91 0.61 19.24
CA PHE A 377 11.36 -0.32 18.25
C PHE A 377 11.51 -1.77 18.69
N LEU A 378 12.69 -2.14 19.21
CA LEU A 378 12.99 -3.50 19.68
C LEU A 378 12.17 -3.86 20.93
N ALA A 379 11.95 -2.91 21.85
CA ALA A 379 11.10 -3.11 23.02
C ALA A 379 9.64 -3.45 22.65
N SER A 380 9.17 -2.95 21.49
CA SER A 380 7.82 -3.24 20.96
C SER A 380 7.84 -4.18 19.75
N TYR A 381 8.93 -4.93 19.56
CA TYR A 381 9.17 -5.71 18.35
C TYR A 381 8.05 -6.72 18.07
N ALA A 382 7.72 -7.56 19.06
CA ALA A 382 6.67 -8.58 18.95
C ALA A 382 5.31 -7.96 18.53
N THR A 383 4.95 -6.83 19.13
CA THR A 383 3.73 -6.08 18.79
C THR A 383 3.76 -5.51 17.38
N HIS A 384 4.92 -5.03 16.92
CA HIS A 384 5.09 -4.50 15.57
C HIS A 384 4.96 -5.58 14.50
N ILE A 385 5.55 -6.75 14.72
CA ILE A 385 5.51 -7.84 13.74
C ILE A 385 4.19 -8.62 13.76
N ALA A 386 3.47 -8.63 14.89
CA ALA A 386 2.16 -9.29 14.99
C ALA A 386 1.02 -8.47 14.36
N ALA A 387 1.24 -7.17 14.10
CA ALA A 387 0.20 -6.30 13.56
C ALA A 387 -0.24 -6.75 12.14
N PRO A 388 -1.55 -6.89 11.85
CA PRO A 388 -2.02 -7.40 10.55
C PRO A 388 -1.55 -6.55 9.36
N ASN A 389 -1.49 -5.24 9.53
CA ASN A 389 -1.02 -4.31 8.51
C ASN A 389 0.50 -4.37 8.28
N ALA A 390 1.27 -4.95 9.20
CA ALA A 390 2.72 -5.14 9.06
C ALA A 390 3.07 -6.41 8.27
N GLN A 391 2.16 -7.37 8.15
CA GLN A 391 2.40 -8.65 7.46
C GLN A 391 2.85 -8.49 6.00
N PRO A 392 2.24 -7.60 5.18
CA PRO A 392 2.70 -7.41 3.81
C PRO A 392 4.14 -6.89 3.71
N LEU A 393 4.56 -6.01 4.63
CA LEU A 393 5.93 -5.50 4.68
C LEU A 393 6.93 -6.58 5.11
N LEU A 394 6.56 -7.39 6.11
CA LEU A 394 7.38 -8.53 6.53
C LEU A 394 7.57 -9.52 5.39
N ALA A 395 6.48 -9.87 4.69
CA ALA A 395 6.52 -10.76 3.53
C ALA A 395 7.37 -10.17 2.40
N ALA A 396 7.21 -8.88 2.08
CA ALA A 396 8.02 -8.20 1.08
C ALA A 396 9.52 -8.24 1.44
N GLY A 397 9.87 -7.96 2.69
CA GLY A 397 11.25 -8.06 3.19
C GLY A 397 11.83 -9.47 3.07
N LYS A 398 11.07 -10.50 3.46
CA LYS A 398 11.46 -11.92 3.34
C LYS A 398 11.71 -12.34 1.90
N VAL A 399 10.82 -11.95 0.99
CA VAL A 399 10.94 -12.30 -0.43
C VAL A 399 12.11 -11.54 -1.06
N ALA A 400 12.25 -10.25 -0.75
CA ALA A 400 13.28 -9.41 -1.34
C ALA A 400 14.69 -9.88 -0.95
N ILE A 401 14.94 -10.24 0.32
CA ILE A 401 16.27 -10.70 0.74
C ILE A 401 16.65 -12.05 0.13
N LYS A 402 15.69 -12.97 -0.03
CA LYS A 402 15.93 -14.28 -0.67
C LYS A 402 16.28 -14.09 -2.15
N ARG A 403 15.51 -13.28 -2.86
CA ARG A 403 15.79 -12.95 -4.26
C ARG A 403 17.08 -12.15 -4.44
N TYR A 404 17.45 -11.30 -3.47
CA TYR A 404 18.73 -10.59 -3.46
C TYR A 404 19.90 -11.56 -3.34
N ALA A 405 19.80 -12.54 -2.44
CA ALA A 405 20.81 -13.59 -2.28
C ALA A 405 20.96 -14.46 -3.55
N GLU A 406 19.87 -14.64 -4.31
CA GLU A 406 19.86 -15.30 -5.62
C GLU A 406 20.40 -14.42 -6.78
N GLY A 407 20.74 -13.16 -6.52
CA GLY A 407 21.28 -12.24 -7.53
C GLY A 407 20.23 -11.61 -8.48
N LYS A 408 18.94 -11.64 -8.12
CA LYS A 408 17.87 -11.04 -8.94
C LYS A 408 17.86 -9.51 -8.79
N SER A 409 17.74 -8.81 -9.90
CA SER A 409 17.41 -7.38 -9.97
C SER A 409 15.89 -7.16 -9.94
N ASP A 410 15.42 -5.94 -9.72
CA ASP A 410 13.98 -5.54 -9.59
C ASP A 410 13.37 -5.63 -8.17
N LEU A 411 14.21 -5.67 -7.14
CA LEU A 411 13.76 -5.76 -5.75
C LEU A 411 13.31 -4.41 -5.19
N GLU A 412 13.83 -3.31 -5.74
CA GLU A 412 13.51 -1.97 -5.29
C GLU A 412 12.01 -1.67 -5.47
N GLN A 413 11.44 -2.05 -6.62
CA GLN A 413 10.04 -1.81 -6.92
C GLN A 413 9.11 -2.55 -5.94
N ILE A 414 9.44 -3.80 -5.59
CA ILE A 414 8.69 -4.60 -4.60
C ILE A 414 8.61 -3.84 -3.26
N LEU A 415 9.73 -3.26 -2.81
CA LEU A 415 9.76 -2.51 -1.55
C LEU A 415 9.04 -1.16 -1.65
N VAL A 416 9.14 -0.46 -2.79
CA VAL A 416 8.41 0.79 -3.04
C VAL A 416 6.90 0.55 -2.99
N ASP A 417 6.40 -0.50 -3.64
CA ASP A 417 4.99 -0.85 -3.68
C ASP A 417 4.49 -1.25 -2.28
N ALA A 418 5.27 -2.05 -1.55
CA ALA A 418 4.94 -2.43 -0.17
C ALA A 418 4.89 -1.21 0.77
N LEU A 419 5.81 -0.26 0.63
CA LEU A 419 5.82 0.98 1.42
C LEU A 419 4.66 1.92 1.04
N ALA A 420 4.27 1.96 -0.23
CA ALA A 420 3.10 2.72 -0.67
C ALA A 420 1.81 2.18 -0.04
N VAL A 421 1.62 0.85 -0.09
CA VAL A 421 0.50 0.14 0.54
C VAL A 421 0.46 0.38 2.06
N TRP A 422 1.62 0.31 2.72
CA TRP A 422 1.74 0.56 4.16
C TRP A 422 1.29 1.98 4.56
N ARG A 423 1.68 2.98 3.77
CA ARG A 423 1.37 4.39 4.05
C ARG A 423 -0.08 4.73 3.73
N PHE A 424 -0.62 4.12 2.69
CA PHE A 424 -1.97 4.39 2.21
C PHE A 424 -2.79 3.09 2.16
N PRO A 425 -3.13 2.50 3.32
CA PRO A 425 -3.83 1.21 3.37
C PRO A 425 -5.22 1.25 2.72
N ASN A 426 -5.84 2.44 2.64
CA ASN A 426 -7.11 2.62 1.93
C ASN A 426 -6.93 2.69 0.40
N MET A 427 -5.77 3.16 -0.09
CA MET A 427 -5.41 3.04 -1.51
C MET A 427 -4.98 1.60 -1.84
N ALA A 428 -4.49 0.83 -0.85
CA ALA A 428 -4.15 -0.57 -1.04
C ALA A 428 -5.35 -1.47 -1.34
N ARG A 429 -6.57 -1.11 -0.89
CA ARG A 429 -7.81 -1.79 -1.34
C ARG A 429 -8.06 -1.61 -2.83
N THR A 430 -7.66 -0.47 -3.39
CA THR A 430 -7.69 -0.18 -4.82
C THR A 430 -6.52 -0.83 -5.58
N LEU A 431 -5.46 -1.27 -4.87
CA LEU A 431 -4.27 -1.94 -5.42
C LEU A 431 -4.26 -3.46 -5.23
N GLN A 432 -5.30 -4.05 -4.62
CA GLN A 432 -5.44 -5.52 -4.66
C GLN A 432 -5.60 -5.93 -6.12
N PRO A 433 -4.93 -7.02 -6.57
CA PRO A 433 -5.12 -7.51 -7.92
C PRO A 433 -6.59 -7.86 -8.08
N GLN A 434 -7.32 -7.03 -8.81
CA GLN A 434 -8.72 -7.29 -9.07
C GLN A 434 -8.75 -8.55 -9.92
N VAL A 435 -9.51 -9.54 -9.48
CA VAL A 435 -9.81 -10.69 -10.30
C VAL A 435 -10.98 -10.25 -11.18
N SER A 436 -10.73 -10.05 -12.47
CA SER A 436 -11.83 -9.89 -13.42
C SER A 436 -12.10 -11.22 -14.07
N VAL A 437 -13.37 -11.52 -14.24
CA VAL A 437 -13.81 -12.69 -14.99
C VAL A 437 -14.40 -12.21 -16.30
N TYR A 438 -13.99 -12.83 -17.40
CA TYR A 438 -14.42 -12.50 -18.74
C TYR A 438 -15.26 -13.65 -19.31
N LEU A 439 -16.34 -13.32 -20.00
CA LEU A 439 -17.21 -14.25 -20.73
C LEU A 439 -17.20 -13.87 -22.20
N LEU A 440 -16.95 -14.84 -23.07
CA LEU A 440 -17.20 -14.74 -24.51
C LEU A 440 -18.23 -15.78 -24.90
N THR A 441 -19.28 -15.36 -25.61
CA THR A 441 -20.38 -16.22 -26.08
C THR A 441 -20.67 -15.99 -27.56
N GLU A 442 -20.92 -17.06 -28.31
CA GLU A 442 -21.28 -17.01 -29.73
C GLU A 442 -22.34 -18.06 -30.07
N GLY A 443 -23.34 -17.68 -30.85
CA GLY A 443 -24.30 -18.59 -31.47
C GLY A 443 -23.70 -19.18 -32.75
N ARG A 444 -23.54 -20.50 -32.81
CA ARG A 444 -23.01 -21.20 -33.98
C ARG A 444 -24.14 -21.69 -34.88
N VAL A 445 -24.11 -21.32 -36.15
CA VAL A 445 -24.99 -21.94 -37.15
C VAL A 445 -24.35 -23.26 -37.60
N PRO A 446 -25.02 -24.42 -37.44
CA PRO A 446 -24.45 -25.70 -37.87
C PRO A 446 -24.27 -25.74 -39.40
N ALA A 447 -23.07 -26.12 -39.84
CA ALA A 447 -22.69 -26.17 -41.26
C ALA A 447 -23.51 -27.16 -42.12
N ASP A 448 -24.32 -28.03 -41.48
CA ASP A 448 -25.16 -29.05 -42.13
C ASP A 448 -26.56 -28.52 -42.50
N LYS A 449 -26.94 -27.32 -42.03
CA LYS A 449 -28.01 -26.56 -42.70
C LYS A 449 -27.38 -25.96 -43.94
N GLY A 450 -27.60 -26.62 -45.07
CA GLY A 450 -27.14 -26.18 -46.39
C GLY A 450 -27.35 -24.69 -46.58
N VAL A 451 -26.45 -24.08 -47.34
CA VAL A 451 -26.61 -22.75 -47.91
C VAL A 451 -27.76 -22.80 -48.92
N ASP A 452 -28.98 -22.98 -48.43
CA ASP A 452 -30.17 -22.58 -49.15
C ASP A 452 -30.19 -21.04 -49.05
N GLU A 453 -30.41 -20.39 -50.19
CA GLU A 453 -30.06 -19.00 -50.54
C GLU A 453 -30.77 -17.88 -49.73
N ASP A 454 -31.23 -18.15 -48.52
CA ASP A 454 -31.79 -17.14 -47.62
C ASP A 454 -30.68 -16.56 -46.72
N GLU A 455 -29.97 -15.53 -47.22
CA GLU A 455 -28.99 -14.72 -46.46
C GLU A 455 -29.53 -14.18 -45.12
N GLU A 456 -30.85 -14.17 -44.93
CA GLU A 456 -31.55 -13.60 -43.78
C GLU A 456 -31.58 -14.53 -42.55
N ALA A 457 -31.61 -15.86 -42.73
CA ALA A 457 -31.68 -16.83 -41.62
C ALA A 457 -30.46 -16.82 -40.67
N PRO A 458 -29.19 -16.83 -41.14
CA PRO A 458 -28.03 -16.77 -40.25
C PRO A 458 -27.90 -15.43 -39.52
N ALA A 459 -28.38 -14.34 -40.12
CA ALA A 459 -28.40 -13.02 -39.48
C ALA A 459 -29.42 -12.95 -38.33
N VAL A 460 -30.60 -13.57 -38.51
CA VAL A 460 -31.65 -13.65 -37.47
C VAL A 460 -31.19 -14.51 -36.28
N ASP A 461 -30.54 -15.64 -36.54
CA ASP A 461 -30.03 -16.53 -35.49
C ASP A 461 -28.96 -15.85 -34.63
N VAL A 462 -28.04 -15.10 -35.26
CA VAL A 462 -27.02 -14.31 -34.54
C VAL A 462 -27.65 -13.16 -33.75
N ALA A 463 -28.63 -12.45 -34.32
CA ALA A 463 -29.34 -11.38 -33.62
C ALA A 463 -30.12 -11.89 -32.39
N LEU A 464 -30.73 -13.08 -32.50
CA LEU A 464 -31.45 -13.73 -31.41
C LEU A 464 -30.51 -14.15 -30.28
N HIS A 465 -29.36 -14.74 -30.62
CA HIS A 465 -28.29 -15.02 -29.66
C HIS A 465 -27.87 -13.73 -28.94
N ASP A 466 -27.55 -12.68 -29.70
CA ASP A 466 -27.03 -11.44 -29.14
C ASP A 466 -28.04 -10.74 -28.23
N ALA A 467 -29.32 -10.71 -28.60
CA ALA A 467 -30.37 -10.14 -27.76
C ALA A 467 -30.50 -10.89 -26.43
N THR A 468 -30.51 -12.22 -26.48
CA THR A 468 -30.61 -13.09 -25.30
C THR A 468 -29.36 -12.96 -24.42
N ALA A 469 -28.18 -12.91 -25.04
CA ALA A 469 -26.90 -12.73 -24.36
C ALA A 469 -26.82 -11.39 -23.62
N ARG A 470 -27.23 -10.28 -24.24
CA ARG A 470 -27.24 -8.95 -23.59
C ARG A 470 -28.13 -8.96 -22.35
N MET A 471 -29.32 -9.53 -22.44
CA MET A 471 -30.25 -9.60 -21.31
C MET A 471 -29.67 -10.43 -20.15
N ALA A 472 -29.20 -11.65 -20.43
CA ALA A 472 -28.68 -12.55 -19.41
C ALA A 472 -27.42 -12.02 -18.71
N ILE A 473 -26.56 -11.29 -19.43
CA ILE A 473 -25.36 -10.62 -18.90
C ILE A 473 -25.75 -9.47 -17.99
N LEU A 474 -26.65 -8.58 -18.43
CA LEU A 474 -27.06 -7.40 -17.66
C LEU A 474 -27.83 -7.78 -16.39
N GLU A 475 -28.72 -8.77 -16.45
CA GLU A 475 -29.46 -9.28 -15.28
C GLU A 475 -28.54 -9.83 -14.18
N ARG A 476 -27.36 -10.30 -14.56
CA ARG A 476 -26.34 -10.84 -13.65
C ARG A 476 -25.23 -9.84 -13.35
N GLY A 477 -25.45 -8.56 -13.63
CA GLY A 477 -24.50 -7.50 -13.29
C GLY A 477 -23.19 -7.54 -14.09
N GLY A 478 -23.18 -8.19 -15.26
CA GLY A 478 -22.06 -8.16 -16.18
C GLY A 478 -22.00 -6.88 -17.00
N GLU A 479 -20.78 -6.44 -17.33
CA GLU A 479 -20.51 -5.29 -18.18
C GLU A 479 -20.15 -5.76 -19.60
N ILE A 480 -20.89 -5.31 -20.61
CA ILE A 480 -20.61 -5.66 -22.01
C ILE A 480 -19.46 -4.80 -22.53
N ILE A 481 -18.42 -5.44 -23.05
CA ILE A 481 -17.22 -4.78 -23.56
C ILE A 481 -17.29 -4.74 -25.09
N PRO A 482 -17.22 -3.54 -25.71
CA PRO A 482 -17.06 -3.43 -27.16
C PRO A 482 -15.77 -4.13 -27.61
N HIS A 483 -15.86 -5.02 -28.58
CA HIS A 483 -14.70 -5.71 -29.16
C HIS A 483 -14.81 -5.70 -30.69
N HIS A 484 -13.67 -5.69 -31.37
CA HIS A 484 -13.57 -5.58 -32.84
C HIS A 484 -13.35 -6.94 -33.51
N GLY A 485 -13.86 -8.04 -32.92
CA GLY A 485 -13.29 -9.38 -33.09
C GLY A 485 -14.19 -10.49 -33.62
N GLY A 486 -15.23 -10.18 -34.41
CA GLY A 486 -16.11 -11.18 -35.02
C GLY A 486 -17.47 -11.33 -34.30
N PRO A 487 -18.27 -12.36 -34.64
CA PRO A 487 -19.59 -12.59 -34.05
C PRO A 487 -19.50 -13.00 -32.57
N GLY A 488 -20.49 -12.56 -31.78
CA GLY A 488 -20.61 -12.90 -30.37
C GLY A 488 -20.60 -11.69 -29.42
N ILE A 489 -20.71 -11.96 -28.13
CA ILE A 489 -20.72 -10.96 -27.06
C ILE A 489 -19.59 -11.23 -26.07
N PHE A 490 -18.81 -10.19 -25.79
CA PHE A 490 -17.76 -10.20 -24.80
C PHE A 490 -18.17 -9.36 -23.60
N ALA A 491 -18.05 -9.92 -22.39
CA ALA A 491 -18.46 -9.25 -21.15
C ALA A 491 -17.50 -9.52 -19.99
N ARG A 492 -17.53 -8.64 -19.01
CA ARG A 492 -16.76 -8.70 -17.76
C ARG A 492 -17.68 -8.82 -16.56
N PHE A 493 -17.26 -9.63 -15.60
CA PHE A 493 -17.92 -9.90 -14.33
C PHE A 493 -16.94 -9.74 -13.16
N THR A 494 -17.48 -9.44 -11.99
CA THR A 494 -16.73 -9.32 -10.73
C THR A 494 -16.34 -10.67 -10.12
N ASP A 495 -17.03 -11.73 -10.53
CA ASP A 495 -16.90 -13.04 -9.93
C ASP A 495 -17.29 -14.16 -10.91
N GLU A 496 -16.65 -15.30 -10.72
CA GLU A 496 -16.74 -16.45 -11.61
C GLU A 496 -18.11 -17.16 -11.58
N PRO A 497 -18.75 -17.37 -10.41
CA PRO A 497 -20.07 -17.99 -10.38
C PRO A 497 -21.12 -17.20 -11.16
N THR A 498 -21.05 -15.87 -11.10
CA THR A 498 -21.98 -15.01 -11.81
C THR A 498 -21.76 -15.04 -13.33
N ALA A 499 -20.51 -15.09 -13.79
CA ALA A 499 -20.18 -15.26 -15.21
C ALA A 499 -20.65 -16.61 -15.76
N VAL A 500 -20.46 -17.69 -14.98
CA VAL A 500 -20.92 -19.04 -15.34
C VAL A 500 -22.45 -19.10 -15.38
N ALA A 501 -23.12 -18.54 -14.36
CA ALA A 501 -24.58 -18.49 -14.33
C ALA A 501 -25.15 -17.68 -15.51
N ALA A 502 -24.41 -16.67 -16.00
CA ALA A 502 -24.78 -15.95 -17.21
C ALA A 502 -24.64 -16.84 -18.45
N ALA A 503 -23.50 -17.52 -18.62
CA ALA A 503 -23.29 -18.46 -19.73
C ALA A 503 -24.40 -19.53 -19.82
N ASP A 504 -24.76 -20.15 -18.68
CA ASP A 504 -25.79 -21.18 -18.64
C ASP A 504 -27.18 -20.61 -18.98
N ALA A 505 -27.48 -19.40 -18.52
CA ALA A 505 -28.76 -18.74 -18.83
C ALA A 505 -28.88 -18.33 -20.30
N ILE A 506 -27.78 -17.94 -20.94
CA ILE A 506 -27.75 -17.66 -22.37
C ILE A 506 -28.07 -18.93 -23.14
N ARG A 507 -27.42 -20.03 -22.80
CA ARG A 507 -27.68 -21.34 -23.43
C ARG A 507 -29.14 -21.76 -23.29
N VAL A 508 -29.67 -21.74 -22.07
CA VAL A 508 -31.07 -22.12 -21.81
C VAL A 508 -32.03 -21.17 -22.52
N GLY A 509 -31.78 -19.86 -22.49
CA GLY A 509 -32.61 -18.86 -23.13
C GLY A 509 -32.68 -19.02 -24.65
N VAL A 510 -31.52 -19.15 -25.30
CA VAL A 510 -31.44 -19.33 -26.76
C VAL A 510 -32.08 -20.66 -27.18
N ALA A 511 -31.81 -21.75 -26.46
CA ALA A 511 -32.43 -23.04 -26.74
C ALA A 511 -33.96 -23.02 -26.57
N THR A 512 -34.48 -22.33 -25.56
CA THR A 512 -35.93 -22.21 -25.30
C THR A 512 -36.66 -21.48 -26.43
N ILE A 513 -36.01 -20.51 -27.07
CA ILE A 513 -36.58 -19.73 -28.17
C ILE A 513 -36.33 -20.42 -29.53
N GLY A 514 -35.65 -21.57 -29.55
CA GLY A 514 -35.32 -22.31 -30.76
C GLY A 514 -34.19 -21.68 -31.57
N GLY A 515 -33.33 -20.88 -30.94
CA GLY A 515 -32.17 -20.25 -31.56
C GLY A 515 -30.98 -21.19 -31.77
N PRO A 516 -29.84 -20.66 -32.27
CA PRO A 516 -28.68 -21.48 -32.61
C PRO A 516 -28.02 -22.10 -31.38
N PRO A 517 -27.32 -23.24 -31.52
CA PRO A 517 -26.50 -23.77 -30.43
C PRO A 517 -25.43 -22.76 -30.01
N VAL A 518 -25.25 -22.61 -28.69
CA VAL A 518 -24.38 -21.58 -28.10
C VAL A 518 -23.07 -22.22 -27.61
N ALA A 519 -21.95 -21.56 -27.89
CA ALA A 519 -20.66 -21.83 -27.28
C ALA A 519 -20.29 -20.67 -26.34
N ALA A 520 -19.83 -20.98 -25.13
CA ALA A 520 -19.46 -19.99 -24.12
C ALA A 520 -18.15 -20.35 -23.41
N VAL A 521 -17.29 -19.36 -23.21
CA VAL A 521 -15.99 -19.51 -22.54
C VAL A 521 -15.88 -18.49 -21.41
N VAL A 522 -15.54 -18.97 -20.21
CA VAL A 522 -15.30 -18.14 -19.03
C VAL A 522 -13.82 -18.17 -18.67
N ILE A 523 -13.19 -16.99 -18.61
CA ILE A 523 -11.77 -16.81 -18.30
C ILE A 523 -11.61 -15.97 -17.04
N LYS A 524 -10.87 -16.50 -16.07
CA LYS A 524 -10.50 -15.78 -14.86
C LYS A 524 -9.10 -15.21 -14.99
N ARG A 525 -8.95 -13.89 -14.77
CA ARG A 525 -7.63 -13.26 -14.74
C ARG A 525 -7.43 -12.41 -13.49
N THR A 526 -6.24 -12.51 -12.93
CA THR A 526 -5.79 -11.71 -11.79
C THR A 526 -4.96 -10.54 -12.32
N HIS A 527 -5.40 -9.30 -12.13
CA HIS A 527 -4.79 -8.13 -12.77
C HIS A 527 -3.64 -7.52 -11.97
N PRO A 528 -2.51 -7.17 -12.61
CA PRO A 528 -1.77 -5.95 -12.29
C PRO A 528 -2.50 -4.73 -12.90
N LEU A 529 -2.40 -3.59 -12.22
CA LEU A 529 -3.17 -2.32 -12.31
C LEU A 529 -3.41 -1.63 -13.68
N TYR A 530 -3.16 -2.26 -14.82
CA TYR A 530 -3.38 -1.69 -16.16
C TYR A 530 -4.52 -2.42 -16.89
N GLU A 531 -5.56 -1.67 -17.29
CA GLU A 531 -6.84 -2.22 -17.79
C GLU A 531 -6.88 -2.51 -19.30
N ASP A 532 -6.15 -1.76 -20.14
CA ASP A 532 -6.40 -1.80 -21.60
C ASP A 532 -5.76 -3.04 -22.28
N ASP A 533 -4.49 -3.34 -22.00
CA ASP A 533 -3.79 -4.51 -22.60
C ASP A 533 -4.36 -5.85 -22.14
N ASN A 534 -4.95 -5.89 -20.94
CA ASN A 534 -5.46 -7.12 -20.35
C ASN A 534 -6.79 -7.56 -20.96
N THR A 535 -7.66 -6.60 -21.29
CA THR A 535 -8.95 -6.86 -21.91
C THR A 535 -8.78 -7.42 -23.31
N LEU A 536 -7.83 -6.88 -24.09
CA LEU A 536 -7.48 -7.41 -25.41
C LEU A 536 -6.93 -8.84 -25.33
N ARG A 537 -5.98 -9.09 -24.42
CA ARG A 537 -5.41 -10.44 -24.23
C ARG A 537 -6.44 -11.45 -23.71
N ALA A 538 -7.37 -11.01 -22.85
CA ALA A 538 -8.46 -11.85 -22.37
C ALA A 538 -9.40 -12.22 -23.51
N HIS A 539 -9.72 -11.25 -24.37
CA HIS A 539 -10.52 -11.47 -25.57
C HIS A 539 -9.82 -12.44 -26.56
N GLU A 540 -8.54 -12.24 -26.85
CA GLU A 540 -7.75 -13.15 -27.72
C GLU A 540 -7.71 -14.58 -27.16
N GLN A 541 -7.47 -14.73 -25.85
CA GLN A 541 -7.47 -16.04 -25.20
C GLN A 541 -8.87 -16.68 -25.22
N ALA A 542 -9.92 -15.91 -24.98
CA ALA A 542 -11.29 -16.38 -25.04
C ALA A 542 -11.65 -16.85 -26.44
N ARG A 543 -11.25 -16.12 -27.48
CA ARG A 543 -11.49 -16.47 -28.88
C ARG A 543 -10.79 -17.78 -29.27
N ALA A 544 -9.50 -17.89 -28.96
CA ALA A 544 -8.72 -19.11 -29.25
C ALA A 544 -9.32 -20.36 -28.60
N ARG A 545 -9.99 -20.22 -27.45
CA ARG A 545 -10.69 -21.32 -26.77
C ARG A 545 -12.09 -21.54 -27.27
N LEU A 546 -12.79 -20.48 -27.65
CA LEU A 546 -14.11 -20.59 -28.23
C LEU A 546 -14.05 -21.44 -29.50
N ASP A 547 -12.99 -21.30 -30.30
CA ASP A 547 -12.74 -22.15 -31.48
C ASP A 547 -12.64 -23.64 -31.13
N LEU A 548 -12.10 -23.98 -29.95
CA LEU A 548 -11.97 -25.35 -29.43
C LEU A 548 -13.24 -25.87 -28.72
N ALA A 549 -14.13 -24.98 -28.31
CA ALA A 549 -15.34 -25.35 -27.59
C ALA A 549 -16.32 -26.08 -28.51
N THR A 550 -16.84 -27.22 -28.05
CA THR A 550 -18.00 -27.88 -28.67
C THR A 550 -19.28 -27.13 -28.33
N THR A 551 -20.23 -27.11 -29.26
CA THR A 551 -21.58 -26.60 -28.99
C THR A 551 -22.16 -27.39 -27.82
N ASP A 552 -22.62 -26.70 -26.78
CA ASP A 552 -23.20 -27.25 -25.54
C ASP A 552 -22.26 -27.47 -24.34
N GLU A 553 -21.05 -26.89 -24.34
CA GLU A 553 -20.16 -26.88 -23.16
C GLU A 553 -19.74 -25.45 -22.75
N THR A 554 -19.70 -25.18 -21.44
CA THR A 554 -19.15 -23.95 -20.86
C THR A 554 -17.70 -24.23 -20.46
N LEU A 555 -16.73 -23.80 -21.28
CA LEU A 555 -15.31 -24.02 -20.98
C LEU A 555 -14.84 -23.06 -19.88
N ARG A 556 -14.25 -23.60 -18.81
CA ARG A 556 -13.65 -22.83 -17.71
C ARG A 556 -12.13 -22.85 -17.79
N ASP A 557 -11.52 -21.73 -17.40
CA ASP A 557 -10.08 -21.66 -17.23
C ASP A 557 -9.68 -22.12 -15.81
N ASP A 558 -9.16 -23.35 -15.70
CA ASP A 558 -8.28 -23.67 -14.58
C ASP A 558 -6.91 -23.04 -14.88
N PRO A 559 -6.34 -22.22 -13.98
CA PRO A 559 -5.10 -21.52 -14.26
C PRO A 559 -4.00 -22.53 -14.61
N PRO A 560 -3.16 -22.26 -15.62
CA PRO A 560 -1.94 -23.05 -15.79
C PRO A 560 -1.13 -22.95 -14.49
N PHE A 561 -0.78 -24.12 -13.99
CA PHE A 561 0.11 -24.38 -12.87
C PHE A 561 1.38 -23.48 -12.95
N GLU A 562 1.38 -22.35 -12.24
CA GLU A 562 2.60 -21.62 -11.87
C GLU A 562 2.82 -21.73 -10.35
N SER A 563 2.72 -22.95 -9.81
CA SER A 563 3.26 -23.31 -8.48
C SER A 563 3.26 -24.84 -8.23
N SER A 564 3.91 -25.64 -9.10
CA SER A 564 4.40 -26.96 -8.67
C SER A 564 5.86 -26.84 -8.28
N ASN A 565 6.08 -26.72 -6.97
CA ASN A 565 7.32 -27.10 -6.32
C ASN A 565 7.52 -28.61 -6.56
N PRO A 566 8.56 -29.09 -7.24
CA PRO A 566 8.82 -30.52 -7.29
C PRO A 566 9.38 -30.94 -5.91
N ALA A 567 8.58 -31.71 -5.16
CA ALA A 567 9.14 -32.50 -4.07
C ALA A 567 10.19 -33.47 -4.65
N PRO A 568 11.27 -33.77 -3.91
CA PRO A 568 12.40 -34.52 -4.44
C PRO A 568 12.03 -36.00 -4.59
N THR A 569 11.80 -36.43 -5.83
CA THR A 569 11.74 -37.86 -6.13
C THR A 569 13.15 -38.44 -6.02
N ALA A 570 13.25 -39.47 -5.18
CA ALA A 570 14.45 -40.20 -4.85
C ALA A 570 15.27 -40.64 -6.07
N ALA A 571 16.58 -40.65 -5.85
CA ALA A 571 17.60 -41.15 -6.77
C ALA A 571 17.23 -42.54 -7.33
N ALA A 572 17.20 -42.65 -8.66
CA ALA A 572 17.29 -43.94 -9.34
C ALA A 572 18.78 -44.36 -9.42
N PRO A 573 19.12 -45.59 -9.03
CA PRO A 573 20.47 -46.11 -9.21
C PRO A 573 20.68 -46.50 -10.68
N ALA A 574 21.86 -46.20 -11.21
CA ALA A 574 22.32 -46.84 -12.43
C ALA A 574 22.44 -48.36 -12.22
N PRO A 575 22.13 -49.16 -13.25
CA PRO A 575 23.04 -50.25 -13.54
C PRO A 575 23.19 -50.52 -15.04
N GLY A 576 24.42 -50.30 -15.53
CA GLY A 576 24.98 -51.18 -16.55
C GLY A 576 25.55 -52.40 -15.84
N ALA A 577 24.94 -53.57 -16.04
CA ALA A 577 25.55 -54.86 -15.76
C ALA A 577 24.86 -55.95 -16.59
N THR A 578 25.61 -56.40 -17.59
CA THR A 578 25.58 -57.63 -18.36
C THR A 578 24.83 -58.82 -17.71
N ALA A 579 23.89 -59.40 -18.47
CA ALA A 579 23.34 -60.73 -18.21
C ALA A 579 24.26 -61.83 -18.78
N PRO A 580 24.51 -62.93 -18.05
CA PRO A 580 24.96 -64.19 -18.64
C PRO A 580 23.84 -65.23 -18.73
N ALA A 581 24.01 -66.11 -19.70
CA ALA A 581 23.12 -67.13 -20.22
C ALA A 581 22.59 -68.15 -19.19
N ALA A 582 21.35 -68.58 -19.39
CA ALA A 582 20.72 -69.71 -18.72
C ALA A 582 21.14 -71.04 -19.39
N SER A 583 21.57 -72.01 -18.58
CA SER A 583 21.72 -73.44 -18.92
C SER A 583 20.49 -74.25 -18.44
N PRO A 584 20.22 -75.43 -19.03
CA PRO A 584 18.93 -76.13 -18.96
C PRO A 584 18.78 -77.02 -17.70
N PRO A 585 17.54 -77.49 -17.40
CA PRO A 585 17.26 -78.20 -16.14
C PRO A 585 17.69 -79.68 -16.17
N PRO A 586 17.94 -80.29 -15.01
CA PRO A 586 18.27 -81.70 -14.91
C PRO A 586 17.01 -82.58 -15.00
N ARG A 587 17.12 -83.64 -15.79
CA ARG A 587 16.22 -84.80 -15.72
C ARG A 587 16.54 -85.62 -14.46
N SER A 588 15.51 -86.21 -13.87
CA SER A 588 15.57 -87.46 -13.10
C SER A 588 14.15 -87.94 -12.79
N PRO A 589 13.93 -89.23 -12.53
CA PRO A 589 14.32 -90.43 -13.29
C PRO A 589 13.21 -90.91 -14.25
#